data_AF-A0A9W4SXV1-F1
#
_entry.id   AF-A0A9W4SXV1-F1
#
_cell.length_a   1.000
_cell.length_b   1.000
_cell.length_c   1.000
_cell.angle_alpha   90.00
_cell.angle_beta   90.00
_cell.angle_gamma   90.00
#
_symmetry.space_group_name_H-M   'P 1'
#
loop_
_entity.id
_entity.type
_entity.pdbx_description
1 polymer ?
#
loop_
_entity_poly.entity_id
_entity_poly.type
_entity_poly.pdbx_seq_one_letter_code
_entity_poly.pdbx_strand_id
1 'polypeptide(L)'
;MRERNERIPDSGEQFSYVVIKGPHLRDEKDRLIPYRIGDYMKYLSNITKEQNMKIDINYYLDTTVVICARFINENDSYRPVSSHKIMQIKDPDVRKKRLTNTQE
;
A
#
# COMPACT_ATOMS: atom_id res chain seq x y z
N MET A 1 6.99 -19.34 34.52
CA MET A 1 7.30 -18.02 33.94
C MET A 1 7.81 -18.25 32.52
N ARG A 2 7.14 -17.76 31.49
CA ARG A 2 7.69 -17.79 30.12
C ARG A 2 8.56 -16.54 29.94
N GLU A 3 9.81 -16.75 29.58
CA GLU A 3 10.83 -15.72 29.39
C GLU A 3 10.35 -14.66 28.39
N ARG A 4 10.39 -13.38 28.80
CA ARG A 4 10.13 -12.27 27.88
C ARG A 4 11.41 -12.05 27.08
N ASN A 5 11.47 -12.64 25.89
CA ASN A 5 12.50 -12.35 24.89
C ASN A 5 12.28 -10.95 24.29
N GLU A 6 12.34 -9.91 25.14
CA GLU A 6 12.35 -8.49 24.78
C GLU A 6 13.80 -7.98 24.76
N ARG A 7 14.75 -8.84 24.36
CA ARG A 7 16.14 -8.45 24.19
C ARG A 7 16.22 -7.48 23.02
N ILE A 8 16.93 -6.37 23.22
CA ILE A 8 17.32 -5.49 22.12
C ILE A 8 18.23 -6.32 21.20
N PRO A 9 17.94 -6.39 19.88
CA PRO A 9 18.76 -7.16 18.96
C PRO A 9 20.18 -6.58 18.93
N ASP A 10 21.18 -7.44 18.85
CA ASP A 10 22.56 -7.01 18.74
C ASP A 10 22.81 -6.31 17.39
N SER A 11 23.86 -5.49 17.32
CA SER A 11 24.25 -4.85 16.07
C SER A 11 24.55 -5.90 15.00
N GLY A 12 23.78 -5.90 13.91
CA GLY A 12 23.89 -6.87 12.81
C GLY A 12 23.00 -8.11 12.95
N GLU A 13 22.30 -8.26 14.07
CA GLU A 13 21.30 -9.31 14.25
C GLU A 13 20.09 -9.04 13.35
N GLN A 14 19.65 -10.07 12.62
CA GLN A 14 18.42 -10.00 11.83
C GLN A 14 17.21 -10.29 12.70
N PHE A 15 16.15 -9.49 12.55
CA PHE A 15 14.90 -9.72 13.24
C PHE A 15 13.71 -9.34 12.37
N SER A 16 12.59 -10.02 12.61
CA SER A 16 11.32 -9.77 11.90
C SER A 16 10.48 -8.75 12.66
N TYR A 17 10.01 -7.73 11.93
CA TYR A 17 9.09 -6.72 12.45
C TYR A 17 7.92 -6.51 11.49
N VAL A 18 6.85 -5.91 12.00
CA VAL A 18 5.78 -5.35 11.18
C VAL A 18 5.41 -3.96 11.69
N VAL A 19 4.74 -3.19 10.86
CA VAL A 19 4.25 -1.84 11.19
C VAL A 19 2.81 -1.95 11.69
N ILE A 20 2.56 -1.46 12.90
CA ILE A 20 1.22 -1.39 13.47
C ILE A 20 0.57 -0.03 13.22
N LYS A 21 -0.77 0.01 13.27
CA LYS A 21 -1.55 1.23 13.11
C LYS A 21 -1.38 2.12 14.34
N GLY A 22 -0.80 3.29 14.12
CA GLY A 22 -0.60 4.32 15.15
C GLY A 22 -1.67 5.41 15.15
N PRO A 23 -1.85 6.13 16.27
CA PRO A 23 -2.57 7.40 16.26
C PRO A 23 -1.80 8.43 15.44
N HIS A 24 -2.51 9.24 14.65
CA HIS A 24 -1.97 10.47 14.08
C HIS A 24 -1.91 11.53 15.18
N LEU A 25 -0.72 11.69 15.76
CA LEU A 25 -0.50 12.65 16.84
C LEU A 25 -0.39 14.07 16.29
N ARG A 26 -0.81 15.03 17.10
CA ARG A 26 -0.65 16.45 16.84
C ARG A 26 0.18 17.10 17.94
N ASP A 27 0.92 18.12 17.59
CA ASP A 27 1.67 18.91 18.56
C ASP A 27 0.74 19.86 19.34
N GLU A 28 1.30 20.57 20.32
CA GLU A 28 0.62 21.59 21.12
C GLU A 28 0.01 22.75 20.29
N LYS A 29 0.41 22.90 19.03
CA LYS A 29 -0.09 23.90 18.08
C LYS A 29 -1.04 23.28 17.05
N ASP A 30 -1.57 22.09 17.33
CA ASP A 30 -2.46 21.30 16.48
C ASP A 30 -1.86 20.90 15.11
N ARG A 31 -0.53 20.95 14.96
CA ARG A 31 0.15 20.55 13.72
C ARG A 31 0.34 19.05 13.71
N LEU A 32 0.18 18.43 12.54
CA LEU A 32 0.41 17.01 12.37
C LEU A 32 1.88 16.68 12.66
N ILE A 33 2.11 15.78 13.61
CA ILE A 33 3.46 15.28 13.88
C ILE A 33 3.82 14.30 12.74
N PRO A 34 4.99 14.45 12.10
CA PRO A 34 5.42 13.52 11.05
C PRO A 34 5.39 12.09 11.55
N TYR A 35 4.72 11.22 10.79
CA TYR A 35 4.59 9.81 11.13
C TYR A 35 5.94 9.10 11.00
N ARG A 36 6.54 8.73 12.13
CA ARG A 36 7.82 8.01 12.17
C ARG A 36 7.56 6.51 12.24
N ILE A 37 7.83 5.80 11.14
CA ILE A 37 7.56 4.36 11.02
C ILE A 37 8.22 3.56 12.16
N GLY A 38 9.44 3.92 12.55
CA GLY A 38 10.19 3.26 13.63
C GLY A 38 9.45 3.20 14.96
N ASP A 39 8.64 4.22 15.29
CA ASP A 39 7.86 4.28 16.53
C ASP A 39 6.70 3.26 16.52
N TYR A 40 6.31 2.80 15.34
CA TYR A 40 5.24 1.83 15.11
C TYR A 40 5.73 0.46 14.63
N MET A 41 7.05 0.25 14.60
CA MET A 41 7.62 -1.07 14.34
C MET A 41 7.49 -1.94 15.59
N LYS A 42 6.92 -3.14 15.43
CA LYS A 42 6.78 -4.12 16.49
C LYS A 42 7.27 -5.48 16.05
N TYR A 43 7.91 -6.19 16.97
CA TYR A 43 8.21 -7.61 16.78
C TYR A 43 6.92 -8.40 16.63
N LEU A 44 6.93 -9.38 15.72
CA LEU A 44 5.77 -10.25 15.48
C LEU A 44 5.34 -10.99 16.76
N SER A 45 6.31 -11.31 17.63
CA SER A 45 6.10 -11.94 18.94
C SER A 45 5.32 -11.07 19.94
N ASN A 46 5.30 -9.75 19.76
CA ASN A 46 4.60 -8.82 20.65
C ASN A 46 3.14 -8.63 20.21
N ILE A 47 2.88 -8.67 18.91
CA ILE A 47 1.52 -8.49 18.36
C ILE A 47 0.60 -9.66 18.72
N THR A 48 1.13 -10.88 18.80
CA THR A 48 0.34 -12.05 19.22
C THR A 48 -0.06 -12.00 20.69
N LYS A 49 0.61 -11.18 21.51
CA LYS A 49 0.36 -11.04 22.94
C LYS A 49 -0.58 -9.88 23.27
N GLU A 50 -0.55 -8.81 22.49
CA GLU A 50 -1.36 -7.62 22.72
C GLU A 50 -2.61 -7.60 21.83
N GLN A 51 -3.77 -7.85 22.44
CA GLN A 51 -5.06 -8.03 21.73
C GLN A 51 -5.58 -6.80 20.96
N ASN A 52 -4.92 -5.63 21.08
CA ASN A 52 -5.38 -4.38 20.48
C ASN A 52 -4.43 -3.81 19.40
N MET A 53 -3.34 -4.51 19.08
CA MET A 53 -2.43 -4.08 18.01
C MET A 53 -2.98 -4.52 16.65
N LYS A 54 -3.35 -3.56 15.81
CA LYS A 54 -3.72 -3.81 14.42
C LYS A 54 -2.54 -3.50 13.50
N ILE A 55 -2.26 -4.37 12.55
CA ILE A 55 -1.26 -4.11 11.50
C ILE A 55 -1.79 -2.95 10.63
N ASP A 56 -0.90 -2.03 10.25
CA ASP A 56 -1.25 -0.98 9.30
C ASP A 56 -1.19 -1.52 7.87
N ILE A 57 -2.32 -2.04 7.38
CA ILE A 57 -2.42 -2.62 6.04
C ILE A 57 -2.17 -1.57 4.95
N ASN A 58 -2.60 -0.32 5.17
CA ASN A 58 -2.49 0.75 4.18
C ASN A 58 -1.02 1.08 3.89
N TYR A 59 -0.18 1.09 4.92
CA TYR A 59 1.27 1.27 4.78
C TYR A 59 1.89 0.31 3.73
N TYR A 60 1.49 -0.96 3.77
CA TYR A 60 1.99 -1.97 2.83
C TYR A 60 1.33 -1.86 1.45
N LEU A 61 0.03 -1.54 1.41
CA LEU A 61 -0.70 -1.38 0.16
C LEU A 61 -0.16 -0.21 -0.66
N ASP A 62 0.12 0.94 -0.06
CA ASP A 62 0.61 2.11 -0.79
C ASP A 62 1.91 1.82 -1.54
N THR A 63 2.84 1.14 -0.87
CA THR A 63 4.10 0.71 -1.49
C THR A 63 3.87 -0.34 -2.57
N THR A 64 3.01 -1.33 -2.30
CA THR A 64 2.72 -2.43 -3.23
C THR A 64 2.07 -1.91 -4.51
N VAL A 65 1.12 -0.99 -4.40
CA VAL A 65 0.43 -0.40 -5.56
C VAL A 65 1.42 0.32 -6.48
N VAL A 66 2.37 1.08 -5.92
CA VAL A 66 3.40 1.76 -6.71
C VAL A 66 4.28 0.75 -7.44
N ILE A 67 4.70 -0.33 -6.77
CA ILE A 67 5.51 -1.39 -7.38
C ILE A 67 4.73 -2.10 -8.49
N CYS A 68 3.47 -2.46 -8.24
CA CYS A 68 2.61 -3.09 -9.22
C CYS A 68 2.39 -2.19 -10.44
N ALA A 69 2.15 -0.90 -10.24
CA ALA A 69 1.96 0.06 -11.33
C ALA A 69 3.22 0.17 -12.21
N ARG A 70 4.42 0.24 -11.61
CA ARG A 70 5.69 0.21 -12.36
C ARG A 70 5.82 -1.06 -13.17
N PHE A 71 5.61 -2.21 -12.53
CA PHE A 71 5.74 -3.50 -13.19
C PHE A 71 4.78 -3.67 -14.37
N ILE A 72 3.51 -3.27 -14.22
CA ILE A 72 2.50 -3.35 -15.28
C ILE A 72 2.82 -2.38 -16.44
N ASN A 73 3.31 -1.18 -16.13
CA ASN A 73 3.59 -0.17 -17.15
C ASN A 73 4.90 -0.41 -17.91
N GLU A 74 5.91 -0.96 -17.23
CA GLU A 74 7.24 -1.23 -17.80
C GLU A 74 7.29 -2.55 -18.56
N ASN A 75 6.49 -3.56 -18.16
CA ASN A 75 6.46 -4.83 -18.85
C ASN A 75 5.33 -4.88 -19.90
N ASP A 76 5.73 -4.90 -21.17
CA ASP A 76 4.85 -4.98 -22.33
C ASP A 76 3.88 -6.17 -22.29
N SER A 77 4.17 -7.25 -21.57
CA SER A 77 3.27 -8.40 -21.42
C SER A 77 1.99 -8.09 -20.65
N TYR A 78 2.01 -7.05 -19.80
CA TYR A 78 0.83 -6.57 -19.06
C TYR A 78 0.18 -5.35 -19.70
N ARG A 79 0.77 -4.83 -20.80
CA ARG A 79 0.08 -3.81 -21.58
C ARG A 79 -1.18 -4.43 -22.16
N PRO A 80 -2.30 -3.69 -22.17
CA PRO A 80 -3.50 -4.16 -22.85
C PRO A 80 -3.15 -4.47 -24.30
N VAL A 81 -3.56 -5.66 -24.76
CA VAL A 81 -3.44 -6.06 -26.18
C VAL A 81 -4.00 -4.93 -27.03
N SER A 82 -3.36 -4.59 -28.14
CA SER A 82 -3.71 -3.44 -29.00
C SER A 82 -5.21 -3.33 -29.34
N SER A 83 -5.97 -4.44 -29.34
CA SER A 83 -7.42 -4.47 -29.53
C SER A 83 -8.25 -3.92 -28.35
N HIS A 84 -7.65 -3.89 -27.15
CA HIS A 84 -8.20 -3.36 -25.90
C HIS A 84 -7.61 -1.99 -25.54
N LYS A 85 -6.75 -1.40 -26.38
CA LYS A 85 -6.49 0.04 -26.29
C LYS A 85 -7.86 0.70 -26.36
N ILE A 86 -8.30 1.31 -25.26
CA ILE A 86 -9.45 2.20 -25.24
C ILE A 86 -9.34 3.01 -26.52
N MET A 87 -10.28 2.71 -27.41
CA MET A 87 -10.36 3.12 -28.79
C MET A 87 -9.64 4.46 -28.91
N GLN A 88 -8.47 4.48 -29.57
CA GLN A 88 -7.83 5.74 -29.96
C GLN A 88 -8.79 6.38 -30.96
N ILE A 89 -9.90 6.90 -30.45
CA ILE A 89 -10.88 7.69 -31.16
C ILE A 89 -10.16 9.01 -31.32
N LYS A 90 -9.36 9.08 -32.38
CA LYS A 90 -8.78 10.32 -32.85
C LYS A 90 -9.86 11.27 -33.38
N ASP A 91 -11.07 10.74 -33.62
CA ASP A 91 -12.17 11.47 -34.23
C ASP A 91 -13.47 11.39 -33.39
N PRO A 92 -13.86 12.46 -32.68
CA PRO A 92 -15.01 12.46 -31.77
C PRO A 92 -16.34 12.13 -32.44
N ASP A 93 -16.48 12.31 -33.77
CA ASP A 93 -17.72 12.02 -34.49
C ASP A 93 -18.03 10.52 -34.61
N VAL A 94 -17.01 9.68 -34.63
CA VAL A 94 -17.19 8.21 -34.68
C VAL A 94 -17.79 7.69 -33.37
N ARG A 95 -17.53 8.36 -32.24
CA ARG A 95 -18.11 7.99 -30.93
C ARG A 95 -19.62 8.24 -30.91
N LYS A 96 -20.07 9.36 -31.47
CA LYS A 96 -21.50 9.76 -31.48
C LYS A 96 -22.37 8.79 -32.29
N LYS A 97 -21.89 8.34 -33.46
CA LYS A 97 -22.63 7.40 -34.33
C LYS A 97 -22.75 5.99 -33.77
N ARG A 98 -21.84 5.57 -32.88
CA ARG A 98 -21.92 4.22 -32.27
C ARG A 98 -22.88 4.16 -31.09
N LEU A 99 -23.03 5.26 -30.34
CA LEU A 99 -23.96 5.33 -29.20
C LEU A 99 -25.43 5.33 -29.65
N THR A 100 -25.74 5.81 -30.85
CA THR A 100 -27.11 5.82 -31.40
C THR A 100 -27.56 4.47 -31.95
N ASN A 101 -26.63 3.56 -32.25
CA ASN A 101 -26.93 2.30 -32.95
C ASN A 101 -26.93 1.08 -32.01
N THR A 102 -26.95 1.28 -30.69
CA THR A 102 -26.98 0.20 -29.68
C THR A 102 -28.30 0.19 -28.89
N GLN A 103 -29.31 0.93 -29.34
CA GLN A 103 -30.69 0.81 -28.86
C GLN A 103 -31.61 0.45 -30.03
N GLU A 104 -31.57 -0.81 -30.45
CA GLU A 104 -32.68 -1.54 -31.08
C GLU A 104 -32.42 -3.05 -30.96
#